data_AF-A0AAN1D483-F1
#
_entry.id   AF-A0AAN1D483-F1
#
_cell.length_a   1.000
_cell.length_b   1.000
_cell.length_c   1.000
_cell.angle_alpha   90.00
_cell.angle_beta   90.00
_cell.angle_gamma   90.00
#
_symmetry.space_group_name_H-M   'P 1'
#
loop_
_entity.id
_entity.type
_entity.pdbx_description
1 polymer ?
#
loop_
_entity_poly.entity_id
_entity_poly.type
_entity_poly.pdbx_seq_one_letter_code
_entity_poly.pdbx_strand_id
1 'polypeptide(L)'
;MAKKSSFWSDFQAFIMRGNVIDLAVAVVIGGAFGQIVNSLVADIITPAILQPALSAANLDALGELSFNGIKYGLFLAAVINFLVIAFAIFLVIRAIEKMQRRFNRAKAMEEIDAPPPAPDPAVVAQENLTAAIERLANLMENRQQ
;
A
#
# COMPACT_ATOMS: atom_id res chain seq x y z
N MET A 1 38.51 -3.99 29.25
CA MET A 1 38.52 -2.78 28.40
C MET A 1 37.09 -2.35 28.15
N ALA A 2 36.60 -1.31 28.83
CA ALA A 2 35.26 -0.79 28.60
C ALA A 2 35.25 -0.06 27.25
N LYS A 3 34.51 -0.59 26.28
CA LYS A 3 34.33 0.05 24.98
C LYS A 3 33.56 1.35 25.23
N LYS A 4 34.19 2.50 24.96
CA LYS A 4 33.57 3.82 24.99
C LYS A 4 32.38 3.79 24.02
N SER A 5 31.16 3.60 24.52
CA SER A 5 29.94 3.75 23.72
C SER A 5 29.83 5.23 23.40
N SER A 6 30.33 5.56 22.21
CA SER A 6 30.15 6.88 21.63
C SER A 6 28.66 7.05 21.39
N PHE A 7 28.09 8.22 21.66
CA PHE A 7 26.72 8.58 21.30
C PHE A 7 26.31 8.10 19.89
N TRP A 8 27.27 8.04 18.96
CA TRP A 8 27.11 7.48 17.61
C TRP A 8 26.73 5.99 17.57
N SER A 9 27.31 5.14 18.42
CA SER A 9 26.93 3.71 18.48
C SER A 9 25.51 3.54 19.01
N ASP A 10 25.12 4.36 19.98
CA ASP A 10 23.80 4.30 20.60
C ASP A 10 22.73 4.84 19.64
N PHE A 11 23.07 5.87 18.86
CA PHE A 11 22.25 6.38 17.78
C PHE A 11 22.09 5.37 16.64
N GLN A 12 23.17 4.71 16.21
CA GLN A 12 23.09 3.64 15.20
C GLN A 12 22.24 2.48 15.71
N ALA A 13 22.40 2.06 16.96
CA ALA A 13 21.57 1.02 17.57
C ALA A 13 20.09 1.44 17.71
N PHE A 14 19.82 2.74 17.90
CA PHE A 14 18.46 3.28 17.91
C PHE A 14 17.82 3.22 16.52
N ILE A 15 18.52 3.67 15.47
CA ILE A 15 17.99 3.65 14.10
C ILE A 15 17.89 2.22 13.59
N MET A 16 18.81 1.31 13.92
CA MET A 16 18.73 -0.09 13.49
C MET A 16 17.53 -0.86 14.09
N ARG A 17 16.73 -0.26 14.96
CA ARG A 17 15.40 -0.80 15.28
C ARG A 17 14.54 -0.74 14.02
N GLY A 18 14.21 -1.90 13.44
CA GLY A 18 13.44 -1.99 12.18
C GLY A 18 12.18 -1.11 12.15
N ASN A 19 11.45 -1.03 13.27
CA ASN A 19 10.26 -0.18 13.39
C ASN A 19 10.52 1.32 13.18
N VAL A 20 11.73 1.83 13.44
CA VAL A 20 12.09 3.25 13.26
C VAL A 20 12.43 3.55 11.80
N ILE A 21 13.14 2.63 11.13
CA ILE A 21 13.50 2.79 9.71
C ILE A 21 12.25 2.71 8.85
N ASP A 22 11.38 1.73 9.08
CA ASP A 22 10.16 1.55 8.29
C ASP A 22 9.22 2.75 8.46
N LEU A 23 9.10 3.28 9.69
CA LEU A 23 8.33 4.49 9.96
C LEU A 23 8.95 5.72 9.27
N ALA A 24 10.26 5.89 9.35
CA ALA A 24 10.95 7.01 8.71
C ALA A 24 10.77 7.00 7.19
N VAL A 25 10.90 5.82 6.57
CA VAL A 25 10.70 5.64 5.12
C VAL A 25 9.24 5.91 4.76
N ALA A 26 8.27 5.40 5.53
CA ALA A 26 6.85 5.65 5.29
C ALA A 26 6.49 7.15 5.34
N VAL A 27 7.04 7.90 6.30
CA VAL A 27 6.80 9.35 6.44
C VAL A 27 7.41 10.13 5.28
N VAL A 28 8.65 9.82 4.88
CA VAL A 28 9.34 10.50 3.77
C VAL A 28 8.63 10.24 2.44
N ILE A 29 8.29 8.98 2.15
CA ILE A 29 7.57 8.61 0.93
C ILE A 29 6.15 9.20 0.96
N GLY A 30 5.46 9.16 2.10
CA GLY A 30 4.14 9.76 2.26
C GLY A 30 4.14 11.27 1.99
N GLY A 31 5.14 11.99 2.50
CA GLY A 31 5.32 13.41 2.23
C GLY A 31 5.57 13.73 0.75
N ALA A 32 6.48 12.99 0.11
CA ALA A 32 6.78 13.17 -1.32
C ALA A 32 5.59 12.79 -2.21
N PHE A 33 4.89 11.70 -1.90
CA PHE A 33 3.70 11.28 -2.64
C PHE A 33 2.55 12.30 -2.51
N GLY A 34 2.36 12.88 -1.33
CA GLY A 34 1.40 13.97 -1.12
C GLY A 34 1.66 15.17 -2.05
N GLN A 35 2.92 15.51 -2.32
CA GLN A 35 3.27 16.58 -3.27
C GLN A 35 2.87 16.23 -4.71
N ILE A 36 3.07 14.97 -5.13
CA ILE A 36 2.68 14.51 -6.47
C ILE A 36 1.16 14.61 -6.64
N VAL A 37 0.41 14.15 -5.64
CA VAL A 37 -1.06 14.26 -5.65
C VAL A 37 -1.49 15.73 -5.69
N ASN A 38 -0.90 16.58 -4.86
CA ASN A 38 -1.22 18.00 -4.86
C ASN A 38 -0.94 18.66 -6.22
N SER A 39 0.16 18.32 -6.89
CA SER A 39 0.47 18.82 -8.23
C SER A 39 -0.52 18.31 -9.28
N LEU A 40 -0.88 17.02 -9.26
CA LEU A 40 -1.91 16.49 -10.15
C LEU A 40 -3.24 17.25 -9.97
N VAL A 41 -3.60 17.59 -8.74
CA VAL A 41 -4.85 18.30 -8.48
C VAL A 41 -4.75 19.77 -8.86
N ALA A 42 -3.77 20.49 -8.32
CA ALA A 42 -3.62 21.92 -8.49
C ALA A 42 -3.23 22.30 -9.93
N ASP A 43 -2.36 21.53 -10.56
CA ASP A 43 -1.74 21.89 -11.84
C ASP A 43 -2.43 21.21 -13.04
N ILE A 44 -3.17 20.12 -12.85
CA ILE A 44 -3.86 19.42 -13.95
C ILE A 44 -5.38 19.47 -13.76
N ILE A 45 -5.91 18.94 -12.66
CA ILE A 45 -7.37 18.81 -12.48
C ILE A 45 -8.05 20.17 -12.34
N THR A 46 -7.49 21.07 -11.53
CA THR A 46 -8.07 22.40 -11.29
C THR A 46 -8.15 23.26 -12.56
N PRO A 47 -7.09 23.45 -13.36
CA PRO A 47 -7.20 24.20 -14.60
C PRO A 47 -8.02 23.47 -15.69
N ALA A 48 -7.98 22.14 -15.76
CA ALA A 48 -8.69 21.41 -16.80
C ALA A 48 -10.21 21.29 -16.56
N ILE A 49 -10.64 21.20 -15.30
CA ILE A 49 -12.04 20.93 -14.93
C ILE A 49 -12.65 22.11 -14.18
N LEU A 50 -11.91 22.68 -13.22
CA LEU A 50 -12.45 23.69 -12.32
C LEU A 50 -12.46 25.07 -12.97
N GLN A 51 -11.39 25.54 -13.61
CA GLN A 51 -11.37 26.86 -14.28
C GLN A 51 -12.48 27.04 -15.32
N PRO A 52 -12.68 26.14 -16.30
CA PRO A 52 -13.78 26.27 -17.26
C PRO A 52 -15.17 26.12 -16.61
N ALA A 53 -15.30 25.30 -15.56
CA ALA A 53 -16.56 25.19 -14.81
C ALA A 53 -16.85 26.44 -13.95
N LEU A 54 -15.81 27.09 -13.41
CA LEU A 54 -15.90 28.29 -12.58
C LEU A 54 -16.23 29.52 -13.42
N SER A 55 -15.60 29.64 -14.59
CA SER A 55 -15.93 30.67 -15.59
C SER A 55 -17.34 30.46 -16.18
N ALA A 56 -17.79 29.22 -16.39
CA ALA A 56 -19.17 28.93 -16.81
C ALA A 56 -20.21 29.24 -15.72
N ALA A 57 -19.81 29.21 -14.44
CA ALA A 57 -20.68 29.50 -13.30
C ALA A 57 -20.63 30.96 -12.81
N ASN A 58 -19.89 31.87 -13.48
CA ASN A 58 -19.63 33.25 -13.01
C ASN A 58 -19.02 33.32 -11.59
N LEU A 59 -18.26 32.30 -11.21
CA LEU A 59 -17.69 32.16 -9.87
C LEU A 59 -16.23 32.65 -9.78
N ASP A 60 -15.71 33.29 -10.82
CA ASP A 60 -14.41 33.99 -10.80
C ASP A 60 -14.34 35.05 -9.67
N ALA A 61 -15.50 35.50 -9.19
CA ALA A 61 -15.66 36.43 -8.08
C ALA A 61 -15.78 35.77 -6.68
N LEU A 62 -15.66 34.45 -6.51
CA LEU A 62 -15.71 33.85 -5.16
C LEU A 62 -14.64 34.46 -4.23
N GLY A 63 -13.42 34.70 -4.71
CA GLY A 63 -12.38 35.37 -3.93
C GLY A 63 -12.69 36.83 -3.55
N GLU A 64 -13.60 37.48 -4.30
CA GLU A 64 -14.06 38.86 -4.11
C GLU A 64 -15.40 38.95 -3.36
N LEU A 65 -16.13 37.83 -3.20
CA LEU A 65 -17.32 37.76 -2.36
C LEU A 65 -16.93 37.97 -0.90
N SER A 66 -16.97 39.24 -0.51
CA SER A 66 -16.89 39.70 0.86
C SER A 66 -18.23 40.25 1.27
N PHE A 67 -18.79 39.71 2.35
CA PHE A 67 -19.95 40.30 3.01
C PHE A 67 -19.42 40.96 4.28
N ASN A 68 -19.57 42.28 4.39
CA ASN A 68 -19.16 43.04 5.58
C ASN A 68 -17.66 42.89 5.95
N GLY A 69 -16.77 42.80 4.95
CA GLY A 69 -15.31 42.69 5.15
C GLY A 69 -14.76 41.28 5.40
N ILE A 70 -15.62 40.26 5.50
CA ILE A 70 -15.21 38.87 5.71
C ILE A 70 -15.21 38.14 4.36
N LYS A 71 -14.02 37.70 3.92
CA LYS A 71 -13.79 37.02 2.63
C LYS A 71 -14.19 35.53 2.70
N TYR A 72 -15.48 35.25 2.79
CA TYR A 72 -16.00 33.88 2.88
C TYR A 72 -15.68 33.03 1.66
N GLY A 73 -15.52 33.62 0.48
CA GLY A 73 -15.25 32.83 -0.70
C GLY A 73 -13.81 32.30 -0.80
N LEU A 74 -12.84 32.84 -0.04
CA LEU A 74 -11.52 32.19 0.10
C LEU A 74 -11.64 30.88 0.89
N PHE A 75 -12.43 30.89 1.95
CA PHE A 75 -12.71 29.68 2.73
C PHE A 75 -13.50 28.66 1.89
N LEU A 76 -14.53 29.11 1.16
CA LEU A 76 -15.31 28.22 0.29
C LEU A 76 -14.46 27.62 -0.84
N ALA A 77 -13.57 28.40 -1.46
CA ALA A 77 -12.61 27.91 -2.44
C ALA A 77 -11.65 26.86 -1.84
N ALA A 78 -11.17 27.08 -0.62
CA ALA A 78 -10.33 26.10 0.08
C ALA A 78 -11.08 24.78 0.36
N VAL A 79 -12.36 24.85 0.74
CA VAL A 79 -13.21 23.66 0.95
C VAL A 79 -13.43 22.90 -0.37
N ILE A 80 -13.74 23.61 -1.46
CA ILE A 80 -13.91 22.98 -2.78
C ILE A 80 -12.59 22.32 -3.21
N ASN A 81 -11.46 23.00 -3.07
CA ASN A 81 -10.14 22.44 -3.39
C ASN A 81 -9.84 21.18 -2.57
N PHE A 82 -10.13 21.19 -1.26
CA PHE A 82 -9.98 20.01 -0.41
C PHE A 82 -10.82 18.81 -0.89
N LEU A 83 -12.08 19.05 -1.28
CA LEU A 83 -12.95 18.00 -1.82
C LEU A 83 -12.42 17.43 -3.14
N VAL A 84 -11.87 18.27 -4.03
CA VAL A 84 -11.26 17.83 -5.28
C VAL A 84 -10.01 16.98 -5.00
N ILE A 85 -9.14 17.39 -4.07
CA ILE A 85 -7.95 16.60 -3.68
C ILE A 85 -8.37 15.26 -3.10
N ALA A 86 -9.35 15.24 -2.18
CA ALA A 86 -9.86 14.02 -1.59
C ALA A 86 -10.42 13.06 -2.65
N PHE A 87 -11.16 13.59 -3.63
CA PHE A 87 -11.70 12.81 -4.73
C PHE A 87 -10.62 12.27 -5.67
N ALA A 88 -9.58 13.06 -5.96
CA ALA A 88 -8.44 12.62 -6.77
C ALA A 88 -7.66 11.49 -6.07
N ILE A 89 -7.37 11.63 -4.77
CA ILE A 89 -6.75 10.57 -3.96
C ILE A 89 -7.59 9.30 -4.00
N PHE A 90 -8.91 9.44 -3.83
CA PHE A 90 -9.83 8.31 -3.92
C PHE A 90 -9.76 7.59 -5.28
N LEU A 91 -9.69 8.32 -6.39
CA LEU A 91 -9.53 7.73 -7.72
C LEU A 91 -8.19 6.98 -7.87
N VAL A 92 -7.10 7.55 -7.37
CA VAL A 92 -5.76 6.92 -7.42
C VAL A 92 -5.73 5.63 -6.60
N ILE A 93 -6.23 5.66 -5.35
CA ILE A 93 -6.30 4.48 -4.48
C ILE A 93 -7.17 3.41 -5.15
N ARG A 94 -8.34 3.78 -5.67
CA ARG A 94 -9.24 2.85 -6.38
C ARG A 94 -8.59 2.25 -7.64
N ALA A 95 -7.79 3.03 -8.37
CA ALA A 95 -7.07 2.53 -9.55
C ALA A 95 -5.99 1.51 -9.16
N ILE A 96 -5.22 1.80 -8.10
CA ILE A 96 -4.20 0.90 -7.56
C ILE A 96 -4.86 -0.40 -7.05
N GLU A 97 -5.93 -0.30 -6.27
CA GLU A 97 -6.69 -1.47 -5.80
C GLU A 97 -7.21 -2.32 -6.96
N LYS A 98 -7.75 -1.69 -8.01
CA LYS A 98 -8.24 -2.39 -9.21
C LYS A 98 -7.09 -3.12 -9.94
N MET A 99 -5.93 -2.48 -10.03
CA MET A 99 -4.74 -3.06 -10.65
C MET A 99 -4.17 -4.22 -9.83
N GLN A 100 -4.04 -4.07 -8.51
CA GLN A 100 -3.61 -5.14 -7.60
C GLN A 100 -4.57 -6.34 -7.61
N ARG A 101 -5.89 -6.10 -7.62
CA ARG A 101 -6.88 -7.18 -7.77
C ARG A 101 -6.72 -7.94 -9.08
N ARG A 102 -6.31 -7.26 -10.16
CA ARG A 102 -6.06 -7.90 -11.46
C ARG A 102 -4.76 -8.71 -11.45
N PHE A 103 -3.69 -8.20 -10.84
CA PHE A 103 -2.42 -8.93 -10.67
C PHE A 103 -2.57 -10.17 -9.76
N ASN A 104 -3.27 -10.04 -8.63
CA ASN A 104 -3.49 -11.16 -7.72
C ASN A 104 -4.41 -12.22 -8.31
N ARG A 105 -5.42 -11.82 -9.10
CA ARG A 105 -6.26 -12.76 -9.86
C ARG A 105 -5.48 -13.46 -10.98
N ALA A 106 -4.56 -12.76 -11.64
CA ALA A 106 -3.71 -13.36 -12.67
C ALA A 106 -2.78 -14.43 -12.07
N LYS A 107 -2.13 -14.13 -10.93
CA LYS A 107 -1.32 -15.11 -10.18
C LYS A 107 -2.14 -16.30 -9.68
N ALA A 108 -3.35 -16.07 -9.16
CA ALA A 108 -4.22 -17.15 -8.71
C ALA A 108 -4.71 -18.04 -9.87
N MET A 109 -4.88 -17.49 -11.08
CA MET A 109 -5.24 -18.29 -12.26
C MET A 109 -4.04 -19.09 -12.79
N GLU A 110 -2.84 -18.53 -12.71
CA GLU A 110 -1.58 -19.20 -13.05
C GLU A 110 -1.28 -20.36 -12.09
N GLU A 111 -1.66 -20.25 -10.81
CA GLU A 111 -1.53 -21.32 -9.81
C GLU A 111 -2.56 -22.46 -9.98
N ILE A 112 -3.70 -22.19 -10.65
CA ILE A 112 -4.71 -23.21 -10.99
C ILE A 112 -4.30 -24.02 -12.24
N ASP A 113 -3.62 -23.37 -13.18
CA ASP A 113 -3.18 -23.98 -14.46
C ASP A 113 -1.74 -24.53 -14.40
N ALA A 114 -0.99 -24.21 -13.33
CA ALA A 114 0.29 -24.84 -13.04
C ALA A 114 0.08 -26.30 -12.61
N PRO A 115 0.93 -27.24 -13.06
CA PRO A 115 0.99 -28.58 -12.47
C PRO A 115 1.14 -28.43 -10.96
N PRO A 116 0.48 -29.27 -10.14
CA PRO A 116 0.56 -29.17 -8.69
C PRO A 116 2.01 -29.00 -8.28
N PRO A 117 2.34 -28.00 -7.43
CA PRO A 117 3.70 -27.78 -6.99
C PRO A 117 4.23 -29.12 -6.47
N ALA A 118 5.42 -29.51 -6.95
CA ALA A 118 6.03 -30.77 -6.55
C ALA A 118 5.95 -30.86 -5.02
N PRO A 119 5.33 -31.92 -4.47
CA PRO A 119 5.04 -31.97 -3.05
C PRO A 119 6.33 -31.75 -2.26
N ASP A 120 6.24 -30.91 -1.23
CA ASP A 120 7.39 -30.50 -0.41
C ASP A 120 8.19 -31.76 -0.03
N PRO A 121 9.51 -31.80 -0.28
CA PRO A 121 10.34 -32.95 0.04
C PRO A 121 10.18 -33.43 1.50
N ALA A 122 9.82 -32.53 2.43
CA ALA A 122 9.50 -32.90 3.80
C ALA A 122 8.19 -33.70 3.92
N VAL A 123 7.16 -33.32 3.17
CA VAL A 123 5.85 -34.00 3.14
C VAL A 123 5.96 -35.35 2.43
N VAL A 124 6.72 -35.43 1.33
CA VAL A 124 7.01 -36.69 0.62
C VAL A 124 7.80 -37.66 1.51
N ALA A 125 8.77 -37.15 2.29
CA ALA A 125 9.50 -37.96 3.25
C ALA A 125 8.57 -38.52 4.35
N GLN A 126 7.63 -37.71 4.84
CA GLN A 126 6.63 -38.16 5.81
C GLN A 126 5.69 -39.23 5.25
N GLU A 127 5.22 -39.08 4.01
CA GLU A 127 4.36 -40.07 3.34
C GLU A 127 5.10 -41.41 3.17
N ASN A 128 6.36 -41.37 2.72
CA ASN A 128 7.19 -42.56 2.56
C ASN A 128 7.49 -43.27 3.88
N LEU A 129 7.73 -42.52 4.97
CA LEU A 129 7.94 -43.08 6.30
C LEU A 129 6.66 -43.74 6.82
N THR A 130 5.50 -43.11 6.61
CA THR A 130 4.21 -43.67 7.03
C THR A 130 3.91 -44.97 6.27
N ALA A 131 4.12 -44.97 4.94
CA ALA A 131 3.97 -46.17 4.12
C ALA A 131 4.98 -47.29 4.49
N ALA A 132 6.21 -46.93 4.89
CA ALA A 132 7.19 -47.90 5.36
C ALA A 132 6.79 -48.54 6.69
N ILE A 133 6.17 -47.77 7.60
CA ILE A 133 5.65 -48.29 8.87
C ILE A 133 4.50 -49.27 8.62
N GLU A 134 3.56 -48.96 7.73
CA GLU A 134 2.46 -49.88 7.37
C GLU A 134 2.98 -51.18 6.73
N ARG A 135 3.98 -51.07 5.84
CA ARG A 135 4.63 -52.26 5.25
C ARG A 135 5.33 -53.09 6.30
N LEU A 136 6.04 -52.48 7.25
CA LEU A 136 6.68 -53.20 8.36
C LEU A 136 5.64 -53.85 9.28
N ALA A 137 4.53 -53.17 9.58
CA ALA A 137 3.43 -53.75 10.34
C ALA A 137 2.88 -55.01 9.65
N ASN A 138 2.60 -54.93 8.35
CA ASN A 138 2.14 -56.08 7.56
C ASN A 138 3.17 -57.21 7.50
N LEU A 139 4.48 -56.89 7.48
CA LEU A 139 5.54 -57.91 7.51
C LEU A 139 5.68 -58.58 8.88
N MET A 140 5.46 -57.85 9.97
CA MET A 140 5.44 -58.45 11.30
C MET A 140 4.22 -59.34 11.50
N GLU A 141 3.05 -58.92 10.99
CA GLU A 141 1.83 -59.71 11.06
C GLU A 141 1.93 -61.00 10.23
N ASN A 142 2.50 -60.92 9.02
CA ASN A 142 2.76 -62.09 8.17
C ASN A 142 3.91 -62.99 8.70
N ARG A 143 4.68 -62.53 9.69
CA ARG A 143 5.72 -63.32 10.39
C ARG A 143 5.22 -63.96 11.69
N GLN A 144 4.04 -63.56 12.18
CA GLN A 144 3.42 -64.11 13.39
C GLN A 144 2.36 -65.19 13.11
N GLN A 145 2.04 -65.46 11.84
CA GLN A 145 1.32 -66.66 11.38
C GLN A 145 2.32 -67.74 10.95
#